data_AF-A0A0D2ZZ24-F1
#
_entry.id   AF-A0A0D2ZZ24-F1
#
_cell.length_a   1.000
_cell.length_b   1.000
_cell.length_c   1.000
_cell.angle_alpha   90.00
_cell.angle_beta   90.00
_cell.angle_gamma   90.00
#
_symmetry.space_group_name_H-M   'P 1'
#
loop_
_entity.id
_entity.type
_entity.pdbx_description
1 polymer ?
#
loop_
_entity_poly.entity_id
_entity_poly.type
_entity_poly.pdbx_seq_one_letter_code
_entity_poly.pdbx_strand_id
1 'polypeptide(L)'
;MDAVMFIWRVNTTFKRWVPSRVAFMNAMFCLQIHAAYNKFLPNKKAYELLGFLLGYDRGEIPSHGRTDQVWGIDVDRLYFPLFVNGNHWVAVCVNIIEKKGGSP
;
A
#
# COMPACT_ATOMS: atom_id res chain seq x y z
N MET A 1 -4.65 -5.30 -14.01
CA MET A 1 -5.13 -4.95 -12.66
C MET A 1 -4.76 -3.53 -12.25
N ASP A 2 -3.53 -3.06 -12.46
CA ASP A 2 -3.14 -1.69 -12.10
C ASP A 2 -4.04 -0.60 -12.72
N ALA A 3 -4.38 -0.74 -14.00
CA ALA A 3 -5.34 0.15 -14.67
C ALA A 3 -6.74 0.11 -14.03
N VAL A 4 -7.18 -1.06 -13.56
CA VAL A 4 -8.48 -1.23 -12.88
C VAL A 4 -8.45 -0.56 -11.51
N MET A 5 -7.36 -0.69 -10.75
CA MET A 5 -7.19 0.00 -9.46
C MET A 5 -7.13 1.52 -9.64
N PHE A 6 -6.51 2.00 -10.71
CA PHE A 6 -6.51 3.42 -11.07
C PHE A 6 -7.91 3.93 -11.42
N ILE A 7 -8.62 3.23 -12.32
CA ILE A 7 -10.02 3.55 -12.68
C ILE A 7 -10.90 3.51 -11.44
N TRP A 8 -10.68 2.53 -10.56
CA TRP A 8 -11.41 2.43 -9.30
C TRP A 8 -11.10 3.61 -8.39
N ARG A 9 -9.85 4.03 -8.20
CA ARG A 9 -9.50 5.26 -7.47
C ARG A 9 -10.25 6.49 -8.02
N VAL A 10 -10.23 6.68 -9.34
CA VAL A 10 -10.84 7.85 -9.99
C VAL A 10 -12.37 7.84 -9.87
N ASN A 11 -13.00 6.68 -10.05
CA ASN A 11 -14.47 6.56 -10.08
C ASN A 11 -15.08 6.32 -8.70
N THR A 12 -14.31 5.76 -7.77
CA THR A 12 -14.65 5.68 -6.36
C THR A 12 -13.91 6.79 -5.63
N THR A 13 -14.37 8.03 -5.83
CA THR A 13 -14.42 8.93 -4.67
C THR A 13 -15.26 8.21 -3.63
N PHE A 14 -14.60 7.45 -2.75
CA PHE A 14 -15.21 6.88 -1.58
C PHE A 14 -15.85 8.05 -0.84
N LYS A 15 -17.14 8.30 -1.02
CA LYS A 15 -17.88 9.37 -0.33
C LYS A 15 -17.79 9.25 1.21
N ARG A 16 -17.24 8.12 1.68
CA ARG A 16 -16.94 7.78 3.06
C ARG A 16 -15.53 8.20 3.54
N TRP A 17 -14.57 8.42 2.66
CA TRP A 17 -13.16 8.63 3.02
C TRP A 17 -12.59 9.90 2.37
N VAL A 18 -11.72 10.60 3.09
CA VAL A 18 -10.95 11.71 2.51
C VAL A 18 -9.97 11.12 1.49
N PRO A 19 -10.07 11.44 0.18
CA PRO A 19 -9.29 10.77 -0.86
C PRO A 19 -7.77 10.85 -0.66
N SER A 20 -7.28 11.93 -0.03
CA SER A 20 -5.86 12.09 0.30
C SER A 20 -5.38 11.12 1.39
N ARG A 21 -6.27 10.52 2.18
CA ARG A 21 -5.89 9.57 3.24
C ARG A 21 -5.80 8.13 2.75
N VAL A 22 -5.90 7.91 1.44
CA VAL A 22 -5.93 6.58 0.82
C VAL A 22 -4.92 6.50 -0.32
N ALA A 23 -4.00 5.54 -0.26
CA ALA A 23 -3.03 5.29 -1.31
C ALA A 23 -3.34 3.98 -2.06
N PHE A 24 -3.05 3.97 -3.36
CA PHE A 24 -3.29 2.84 -4.27
C PHE A 24 -1.98 2.36 -4.85
N MET A 25 -1.60 1.13 -4.53
CA MET A 25 -0.38 0.50 -5.04
C MET A 25 -0.69 -0.43 -6.21
N ASN A 26 0.38 -0.81 -6.91
CA ASN A 26 0.35 -1.69 -8.07
C ASN A 26 0.74 -3.13 -7.70
N ALA A 27 0.62 -4.04 -8.65
CA ALA A 27 1.04 -5.43 -8.45
C ALA A 27 2.56 -5.55 -8.15
N MET A 28 3.37 -4.63 -8.67
CA MET A 28 4.82 -4.61 -8.43
C MET A 28 5.17 -4.38 -6.96
N PHE A 29 4.45 -3.48 -6.27
CA PHE A 29 4.58 -3.28 -4.83
C PHE A 29 4.47 -4.60 -4.07
N CYS A 30 3.46 -5.42 -4.38
CA CYS A 30 3.24 -6.71 -3.72
C CYS A 30 4.41 -7.68 -3.90
N LEU A 31 4.95 -7.78 -5.11
CA LEU A 31 6.10 -8.64 -5.39
C LEU A 31 7.34 -8.16 -4.63
N GLN A 32 7.56 -6.85 -4.61
CA GLN A 32 8.73 -6.25 -4.00
C GLN A 32 8.68 -6.29 -2.47
N ILE A 33 7.53 -5.99 -1.85
CA ILE A 33 7.38 -6.07 -0.39
C ILE A 33 7.48 -7.51 0.10
N HIS A 34 6.95 -8.48 -0.65
CA HIS A 34 7.10 -9.90 -0.33
C HIS A 34 8.58 -10.34 -0.40
N ALA A 35 9.29 -9.97 -1.46
CA ALA A 35 10.73 -10.25 -1.58
C ALA A 35 11.56 -9.58 -0.48
N ALA A 36 11.23 -8.33 -0.14
CA ALA A 36 11.85 -7.59 0.94
C ALA A 36 11.60 -8.25 2.31
N TYR A 37 10.36 -8.68 2.56
CA TYR A 37 9.98 -9.35 3.80
C TYR A 37 10.76 -10.67 4.00
N ASN A 38 10.95 -11.45 2.95
CA ASN A 38 11.74 -12.68 3.00
C ASN A 38 13.23 -12.44 3.33
N LYS A 39 13.77 -11.27 2.99
CA LYS A 39 15.13 -10.84 3.39
C LYS A 39 15.16 -10.24 4.79
N PHE A 40 14.08 -9.60 5.23
CA PHE A 40 13.93 -9.04 6.56
C PHE A 40 13.81 -10.13 7.64
N LEU A 41 13.06 -11.19 7.36
CA LEU A 41 12.75 -12.25 8.32
C LEU A 41 13.97 -12.88 9.01
N PRO A 42 15.06 -13.25 8.31
CA PRO A 42 16.21 -13.91 8.94
C PRO A 42 17.03 -13.00 9.86
N ASN A 43 17.14 -11.70 9.56
CA ASN A 43 17.92 -10.76 10.37
C ASN A 43 17.30 -9.36 10.36
N LYS A 44 16.31 -9.16 11.23
CA LYS A 44 15.55 -7.91 11.35
C LYS A 44 16.41 -6.71 11.76
N LYS A 45 17.45 -6.92 12.56
CA LYS A 45 18.30 -5.85 13.11
C LYS A 45 19.29 -5.30 12.09
N ALA A 46 19.75 -6.15 11.16
CA ALA A 46 20.68 -5.76 10.11
C ALA A 46 19.98 -5.42 8.79
N TYR A 47 18.64 -5.55 8.73
CA TYR A 47 17.90 -5.27 7.51
C TYR A 47 17.77 -3.77 7.27
N GLU A 48 18.34 -3.32 6.16
CA GLU A 48 18.15 -1.95 5.67
C GLU A 48 16.94 -1.89 4.73
N LEU A 49 16.05 -0.94 4.97
CA LEU A 49 14.88 -0.74 4.14
C LEU A 49 15.31 -0.24 2.75
N LEU A 50 14.86 -0.96 1.72
CA LEU A 50 15.23 -0.65 0.34
C LEU A 50 14.68 0.72 -0.08
N GLY A 51 15.49 1.52 -0.78
CA GLY A 51 15.13 2.89 -1.16
C GLY A 51 13.83 3.01 -1.98
N PHE A 52 13.50 2.02 -2.80
CA PHE A 52 12.22 2.03 -3.51
C PHE A 52 11.02 1.80 -2.57
N LEU A 53 11.17 1.06 -1.46
CA LEU A 53 10.11 0.93 -0.45
C LEU A 53 9.87 2.23 0.28
N LEU A 54 10.94 3.01 0.53
CA LEU A 54 10.82 4.39 1.03
C LEU A 54 10.08 5.29 0.04
N GLY A 55 10.28 5.10 -1.27
CA GLY A 55 9.53 5.81 -2.30
C GLY A 55 8.02 5.51 -2.26
N TYR A 56 7.63 4.27 -1.98
CA TYR A 56 6.21 3.93 -1.76
C TYR A 56 5.68 4.57 -0.47
N ASP A 57 6.42 4.47 0.63
CA ASP A 57 6.07 5.03 1.94
C ASP A 57 5.82 6.55 1.90
N ARG A 58 6.61 7.28 1.08
CA ARG A 58 6.45 8.72 0.83
C ARG A 58 5.40 9.06 -0.24
N GLY A 59 4.79 8.04 -0.85
CA GLY A 59 3.81 8.22 -1.90
C GLY A 59 4.38 8.79 -3.20
N GLU A 60 5.70 8.66 -3.44
CA GLU A 60 6.39 9.13 -4.66
C GLU A 60 6.15 8.19 -5.84
N ILE A 61 5.93 6.91 -5.54
CA ILE A 61 5.59 5.84 -6.50
C ILE A 61 4.37 5.05 -6.01
N PRO A 62 3.61 4.41 -6.92
CA PRO A 62 3.76 4.45 -8.38
C PRO A 62 3.25 5.77 -8.98
N SER A 63 3.73 6.17 -10.16
CA SER A 63 3.37 7.45 -10.81
C SER A 63 1.86 7.69 -10.91
N HIS A 64 1.10 6.67 -11.31
CA HIS A 64 -0.36 6.74 -11.44
C HIS A 64 -1.12 6.72 -10.09
N GLY A 65 -0.43 6.36 -9.01
CA GLY A 65 -0.95 6.32 -7.64
C GLY A 65 -0.26 7.32 -6.71
N ARG A 66 0.52 8.25 -7.27
CA ARG A 66 1.35 9.20 -6.51
C ARG A 66 0.47 10.09 -5.63
N THR A 67 0.80 10.15 -4.36
CA THR A 67 0.12 10.98 -3.36
C THR A 67 1.03 12.08 -2.82
N ASP A 68 2.35 11.93 -2.90
CA ASP A 68 3.33 12.79 -2.24
C ASP A 68 3.04 12.97 -0.74
N GLN A 69 2.53 11.90 -0.12
CA GLN A 69 2.02 11.87 1.25
C GLN A 69 2.56 10.66 1.98
N VAL A 70 2.90 10.84 3.25
CA VAL A 70 3.60 9.83 4.04
C VAL A 70 2.62 8.86 4.67
N TRP A 71 2.91 7.56 4.56
CA TRP A 71 2.10 6.51 5.15
C TRP A 71 2.14 6.56 6.68
N GLY A 72 0.97 6.37 7.30
CA GLY A 72 0.82 6.41 8.76
C GLY A 72 0.78 7.82 9.36
N ILE A 73 1.06 8.85 8.55
CA ILE A 73 0.91 10.27 8.94
C ILE A 73 -0.28 10.86 8.17
N ASP A 74 -0.16 10.89 6.85
CA ASP A 74 -1.13 11.51 5.94
C ASP A 74 -2.07 10.45 5.35
N VAL A 75 -1.56 9.24 5.10
CA VAL A 75 -2.29 8.10 4.54
C VAL A 75 -2.61 7.09 5.63
N ASP A 76 -3.87 6.66 5.67
CA ASP A 76 -4.39 5.70 6.64
C ASP A 76 -4.64 4.32 6.06
N ARG A 77 -4.77 4.25 4.74
CA ARG A 77 -5.26 3.06 4.07
C ARG A 77 -4.54 2.82 2.77
N LEU A 78 -4.12 1.58 2.58
CA LEU A 78 -3.44 1.10 1.38
C LEU A 78 -4.34 0.12 0.65
N TYR A 79 -4.50 0.32 -0.65
CA TYR A 79 -5.17 -0.63 -1.54
C TYR A 79 -4.17 -1.19 -2.54
N PHE A 80 -4.14 -2.51 -2.73
CA PHE A 80 -3.23 -3.12 -3.71
C PHE A 80 -3.75 -4.46 -4.24
N PRO A 81 -3.44 -4.82 -5.50
CA PRO A 81 -3.84 -6.10 -6.06
C PRO A 81 -2.84 -7.18 -5.65
N LEU A 82 -3.32 -8.29 -5.10
CA LEU A 82 -2.51 -9.47 -4.77
C LEU A 82 -2.86 -10.62 -5.70
N PHE A 83 -1.84 -11.24 -6.28
CA PHE A 83 -1.99 -12.45 -7.08
C PHE A 83 -1.84 -13.68 -6.19
N VAL A 84 -2.92 -14.42 -6.02
CA VAL A 84 -3.01 -15.57 -5.12
C VAL A 84 -3.04 -16.85 -5.95
N ASN A 85 -2.27 -17.85 -5.52
CA ASN A 85 -2.22 -19.20 -6.09
C ASN A 85 -1.95 -19.28 -7.60
N GLY A 86 -1.38 -18.23 -8.21
CA GLY A 86 -1.05 -18.24 -9.63
C GLY A 86 -2.25 -18.15 -10.58
N ASN A 87 -3.47 -17.95 -10.07
CA ASN A 87 -4.69 -17.99 -10.90
C ASN A 87 -5.78 -16.98 -10.51
N HIS A 88 -5.63 -16.26 -9.39
CA HIS A 88 -6.69 -15.39 -8.89
C HIS A 88 -6.11 -14.06 -8.40
N TRP A 89 -6.81 -12.96 -8.70
CA TRP A 89 -6.44 -11.63 -8.23
C TRP A 89 -7.44 -11.15 -7.20
N VAL A 90 -6.94 -10.72 -6.05
CA VAL A 90 -7.74 -10.09 -4.98
C VAL A 90 -7.31 -8.65 -4.78
N ALA A 91 -8.26 -7.78 -4.45
CA ALA A 91 -7.94 -6.44 -3.95
C ALA A 91 -7.78 -6.52 -2.44
N VAL A 92 -6.59 -6.14 -1.95
CA VAL A 92 -6.28 -6.08 -0.52
C VAL A 92 -6.43 -4.64 -0.05
N CYS A 93 -7.00 -4.49 1.14
CA CYS A 93 -7.09 -3.22 1.83
C CYS A 93 -6.44 -3.34 3.20
N VAL A 94 -5.41 -2.54 3.46
CA VAL A 94 -4.72 -2.47 4.75
C VAL A 94 -5.04 -1.13 5.40
N ASN A 95 -5.52 -1.15 6.65
CA ASN A 95 -5.61 0.05 7.48
C ASN A 95 -4.32 0.13 8.32
N ILE A 96 -3.56 1.20 8.15
CA ILE A 96 -2.24 1.38 8.79
C ILE A 96 -2.29 2.26 10.04
N ILE A 97 -3.44 2.87 10.36
CA ILE A 97 -3.60 3.49 11.67
C ILE A 97 -3.82 2.38 12.71
N GLU A 98 -3.06 2.43 13.80
CA GLU A 98 -3.42 1.71 15.02
C GLU A 98 -4.83 2.09 15.46
N LYS A 99 -5.66 1.10 15.77
CA LYS A 99 -6.81 1.34 16.64
C LYS A 99 -6.21 1.82 17.97
N LYS A 100 -6.22 3.14 18.24
CA LYS A 100 -6.16 3.61 19.64
C LYS A 100 -7.26 2.83 20.35
N GLY A 101 -6.88 1.98 21.31
CA GLY A 101 -7.81 1.18 22.09
C GLY A 101 -8.91 2.08 22.65
N GLY A 102 -10.07 2.02 22.01
CA GLY A 102 -11.28 2.71 22.43
C GLY A 102 -12.32 1.65 22.68
N SER A 103 -12.25 1.05 23.86
CA SER A 103 -13.43 0.50 24.53
C SER A 103 -14.15 1.67 25.20
N PRO A 104 -15.47 1.82 25.07
CA PRO A 104 -16.30 2.31 26.17
C PRO A 104 -16.23 1.33 27.35
#